data_AF-A0A1Q5CQR0-F1
#
_entry.id   AF-A0A1Q5CQR0-F1
#
_cell.length_a   1.000
_cell.length_b   1.000
_cell.length_c   1.000
_cell.angle_alpha   90.00
_cell.angle_beta   90.00
_cell.angle_gamma   90.00
#
_symmetry.space_group_name_H-M   'P 1'
#
loop_
_entity.id
_entity.type
_entity.pdbx_description
1 polymer ?
#
loop_
_entity_poly.entity_id
_entity_poly.type
_entity_poly.pdbx_seq_one_letter_code
_entity_poly.pdbx_strand_id
1 'polypeptide(L)'
;MINNVVRGFAAATLTLVPFLAAAPAHAAEVTTLAEGVQALPLAAESRTGYQRSSFRHWVDADKDSCNSRMEVLIAESRIAPTVEAGCKVTAGEWYSYYDGLTLTAPGGLDIDHMVPLAEAWDSGASQWTPARREAYANDLDAERSLVAVTAKTNRSKADQDPSTWLPPLADARCTYAADWVATKLRWGLTVDQPEAEALTTLAETCGNQLITYEAAADAGK
;
A
#
# COMPACT_ATOMS: atom_id res chain seq x y z
N MET A 1 -25.98 5.06 -83.67
CA MET A 1 -26.31 4.33 -82.42
C MET A 1 -25.23 4.69 -81.41
N ILE A 2 -25.55 5.56 -80.45
CA ILE A 2 -24.60 6.14 -79.49
C ILE A 2 -24.77 5.37 -78.18
N ASN A 3 -23.70 4.71 -77.71
CA ASN A 3 -23.66 3.97 -76.45
C ASN A 3 -23.20 4.91 -75.32
N ASN A 4 -24.06 5.14 -74.33
CA ASN A 4 -23.73 5.88 -73.11
C ASN A 4 -23.08 4.95 -72.08
N VAL A 5 -21.83 5.23 -71.70
CA VAL A 5 -21.14 4.56 -70.59
C VAL A 5 -21.26 5.46 -69.35
N VAL A 6 -21.98 4.99 -68.33
CA VAL A 6 -22.09 5.64 -67.02
C VAL A 6 -20.90 5.22 -66.16
N ARG A 7 -20.08 6.18 -65.73
CA ARG A 7 -18.99 5.98 -64.75
C ARG A 7 -19.55 6.16 -63.34
N GLY A 8 -19.58 5.09 -62.55
CA GLY A 8 -19.89 5.15 -61.12
C GLY A 8 -18.65 5.55 -60.31
N PHE A 9 -18.74 6.61 -59.53
CA PHE A 9 -17.74 6.96 -58.52
C PHE A 9 -18.11 6.27 -57.20
N ALA A 10 -17.27 5.33 -56.73
CA ALA A 10 -17.36 4.79 -55.38
C ALA A 10 -16.63 5.74 -54.42
N ALA A 11 -17.35 6.40 -53.52
CA ALA A 11 -16.77 7.18 -52.44
C ALA A 11 -16.32 6.24 -51.31
N ALA A 12 -15.00 6.14 -51.10
CA ALA A 12 -14.43 5.42 -49.97
C ALA A 12 -14.50 6.32 -48.72
N THR A 13 -15.42 6.02 -47.81
CA THR A 13 -15.49 6.64 -46.49
C THR A 13 -14.39 6.10 -45.59
N LEU A 14 -13.38 6.92 -45.30
CA LEU A 14 -12.30 6.63 -44.36
C LEU A 14 -12.83 6.84 -42.92
N THR A 15 -13.15 5.75 -42.22
CA THR A 15 -13.52 5.81 -40.80
C THR A 15 -12.28 6.08 -39.96
N LEU A 16 -12.14 7.31 -39.44
CA LEU A 16 -11.14 7.66 -38.45
C LEU A 16 -11.52 7.01 -37.12
N VAL A 17 -10.82 5.93 -36.74
CA VAL A 17 -10.97 5.34 -35.40
C VAL A 17 -10.19 6.23 -34.43
N PRO A 18 -10.81 6.85 -33.43
CA PRO A 18 -10.07 7.59 -32.41
C PRO A 18 -9.24 6.59 -31.60
N PHE A 19 -7.91 6.70 -31.69
CA PHE A 19 -7.00 6.07 -30.74
C PHE A 19 -7.23 6.76 -29.38
N LEU A 20 -7.99 6.11 -28.50
CA LEU A 20 -7.96 6.43 -27.08
C LEU A 20 -6.55 6.06 -26.59
N ALA A 21 -5.70 7.06 -26.38
CA ALA A 21 -4.44 6.86 -25.68
C ALA A 21 -4.79 6.42 -24.25
N ALA A 22 -4.52 5.17 -23.91
CA ALA A 22 -4.53 4.73 -22.53
C ALA A 22 -3.57 5.65 -21.76
N ALA A 23 -4.05 6.23 -20.64
CA ALA A 23 -3.16 6.91 -19.71
C ALA A 23 -2.00 5.94 -19.38
N PRO A 24 -0.75 6.41 -19.29
CA PRO A 24 0.33 5.53 -18.90
C PRO A 24 -0.03 4.94 -17.54
N ALA A 25 -0.14 3.62 -17.46
CA ALA A 25 -0.08 2.93 -16.18
C ALA A 25 1.23 3.41 -15.52
N HIS A 26 1.16 3.94 -14.30
CA HIS A 26 2.37 4.30 -13.58
C HIS A 26 3.17 3.01 -13.41
N ALA A 27 4.32 2.92 -14.09
CA ALA A 27 5.15 1.73 -13.99
C ALA A 27 5.73 1.68 -12.57
N ALA A 28 5.80 0.47 -12.00
CA ALA A 28 6.49 0.26 -10.73
C ALA A 28 7.94 0.75 -10.84
N GLU A 29 8.35 1.58 -9.88
CA GLU A 29 9.70 2.09 -9.74
C GLU A 29 10.51 1.13 -8.86
N VAL A 30 11.77 0.92 -9.23
CA VAL A 30 12.72 0.08 -8.47
C VAL A 30 13.96 0.91 -8.16
N THR A 31 14.33 0.97 -6.88
CA THR A 31 15.53 1.68 -6.41
C THR A 31 16.10 0.95 -5.20
N THR A 32 17.28 1.37 -4.72
CA THR A 32 17.83 0.84 -3.47
C THR A 32 17.14 1.48 -2.26
N LEU A 33 17.16 0.80 -1.12
CA LEU A 33 16.66 1.35 0.14
C LEU A 33 17.35 2.68 0.48
N ALA A 34 18.67 2.76 0.31
CA ALA A 34 19.43 3.99 0.59
C ALA A 34 18.99 5.18 -0.29
N GLU A 35 18.80 4.96 -1.59
CA GLU A 35 18.29 6.00 -2.50
C GLU A 35 16.83 6.37 -2.18
N GLY A 36 16.00 5.39 -1.84
CA GLY A 36 14.62 5.62 -1.42
C GLY A 36 14.52 6.49 -0.17
N VAL A 37 15.36 6.24 0.85
CA VAL A 37 15.43 7.08 2.05
C VAL A 37 15.81 8.52 1.71
N GLN A 38 16.78 8.72 0.81
CA GLN A 38 17.19 10.07 0.37
C GLN A 38 16.11 10.80 -0.44
N ALA A 39 15.19 10.07 -1.06
CA ALA A 39 14.08 10.64 -1.82
C ALA A 39 12.90 11.10 -0.94
N LEU A 40 12.84 10.67 0.33
CA LEU A 40 11.78 11.06 1.25
C LEU A 40 11.92 12.53 1.67
N PRO A 41 10.88 13.37 1.51
CA PRO A 41 10.95 14.76 1.94
C PRO A 41 10.98 14.85 3.48
N LEU A 42 11.91 15.64 4.00
CA LEU A 42 12.00 15.93 5.44
C LEU A 42 10.96 17.00 5.84
N ALA A 43 10.14 16.72 6.86
CA ALA A 43 9.22 17.68 7.46
C ALA A 43 8.98 17.38 8.94
N ALA A 44 8.62 18.40 9.71
CA ALA A 44 8.21 18.19 11.10
C ALA A 44 6.82 17.56 11.17
N GLU A 45 6.67 16.56 12.03
CA GLU A 45 5.41 15.90 12.31
C GLU A 45 4.43 16.80 13.08
N SER A 46 3.12 16.55 12.87
CA SER A 46 2.08 17.17 13.68
C SER A 46 0.83 16.30 13.85
N ARG A 47 0.60 15.86 15.09
CA ARG A 47 -0.61 15.11 15.49
C ARG A 47 -1.87 15.95 15.64
N THR A 48 -1.78 17.26 15.38
CA THR A 48 -2.90 18.17 15.61
C THR A 48 -4.11 17.77 14.77
N GLY A 49 -5.26 17.60 15.42
CA GLY A 49 -6.52 17.28 14.76
C GLY A 49 -6.71 15.81 14.38
N TYR A 50 -5.72 14.94 14.63
CA TYR A 50 -5.84 13.52 14.32
C TYR A 50 -7.01 12.88 15.06
N GLN A 51 -7.84 12.19 14.30
CA GLN A 51 -8.83 11.25 14.81
C GLN A 51 -8.71 9.98 13.98
N ARG A 52 -8.68 8.82 14.63
CA ARG A 52 -8.61 7.55 13.91
C ARG A 52 -9.77 7.36 12.93
N SER A 53 -10.95 7.93 13.25
CA SER A 53 -12.13 7.94 12.38
C SER A 53 -11.98 8.79 11.12
N SER A 54 -10.95 9.63 11.01
CA SER A 54 -10.63 10.36 9.77
C SER A 54 -10.14 9.45 8.64
N PHE A 55 -9.73 8.22 8.98
CA PHE A 55 -9.41 7.14 8.08
C PHE A 55 -10.55 6.13 8.15
N ARG A 56 -11.37 6.05 7.10
CA ARG A 56 -12.46 5.08 7.05
C ARG A 56 -11.90 3.72 6.63
N HIS A 57 -11.93 2.76 7.55
CA HIS A 57 -11.60 1.35 7.34
C HIS A 57 -12.45 0.50 8.30
N TRP A 58 -12.72 -0.76 8.03
CA TRP A 58 -12.37 -1.59 6.87
C TRP A 58 -13.52 -1.58 5.87
N VAL A 59 -13.25 -1.23 4.60
CA VAL A 59 -14.30 -1.16 3.56
C VAL A 59 -14.33 -2.42 2.71
N ASP A 60 -15.50 -2.71 2.16
CA ASP A 60 -15.71 -3.70 1.10
C ASP A 60 -15.78 -2.93 -0.23
N ALA A 61 -14.64 -2.84 -0.91
CA ALA A 61 -14.44 -1.93 -2.05
C ALA A 61 -15.03 -2.50 -3.36
N ASP A 62 -14.87 -3.81 -3.57
CA ASP A 62 -15.32 -4.54 -4.75
C ASP A 62 -16.72 -5.17 -4.58
N LYS A 63 -17.29 -5.08 -3.36
CA LYS A 63 -18.67 -5.47 -3.02
C LYS A 63 -18.88 -6.98 -3.07
N ASP A 64 -17.86 -7.74 -2.72
CA ASP A 64 -17.91 -9.19 -2.67
C ASP A 64 -18.30 -9.73 -1.27
N SER A 65 -18.58 -8.84 -0.31
CA SER A 65 -18.88 -9.08 1.12
C SER A 65 -17.66 -9.25 2.01
N CYS A 66 -16.45 -9.15 1.48
CA CYS A 66 -15.22 -9.12 2.24
C CYS A 66 -14.73 -7.68 2.40
N ASN A 67 -14.47 -7.28 3.63
CA ASN A 67 -13.78 -6.00 3.85
C ASN A 67 -12.27 -6.20 3.74
N SER A 68 -11.50 -5.10 3.59
CA SER A 68 -10.05 -5.18 3.40
C SER A 68 -9.30 -5.93 4.52
N ARG A 69 -9.86 -6.05 5.74
CA ARG A 69 -9.27 -6.91 6.78
C ARG A 69 -9.37 -8.39 6.39
N MET A 70 -10.54 -8.82 5.91
CA MET A 70 -10.76 -10.22 5.51
C MET A 70 -9.97 -10.53 4.24
N GLU A 71 -9.87 -9.59 3.31
CA GLU A 71 -9.01 -9.70 2.12
C GLU A 71 -7.56 -10.02 2.49
N VAL A 72 -6.96 -9.26 3.42
CA VAL A 72 -5.58 -9.52 3.84
C VAL A 72 -5.45 -10.88 4.53
N LEU A 73 -6.41 -11.25 5.39
CA LEU A 73 -6.39 -12.57 6.02
C LEU A 73 -6.51 -13.71 5.00
N ILE A 74 -7.26 -13.53 3.92
CA ILE A 74 -7.38 -14.53 2.86
C ILE A 74 -6.08 -14.59 2.05
N ALA A 75 -5.58 -13.43 1.61
CA ALA A 75 -4.41 -13.33 0.74
C ALA A 75 -3.12 -13.80 1.41
N GLU A 76 -2.90 -13.49 2.68
CA GLU A 76 -1.65 -13.82 3.38
C GLU A 76 -1.64 -15.20 4.04
N SER A 77 -2.74 -15.95 3.98
CA SER A 77 -2.76 -17.31 4.50
C SER A 77 -1.91 -18.24 3.62
N ARG A 78 -0.91 -18.91 4.20
CA ARG A 78 0.03 -19.83 3.53
C ARG A 78 -0.62 -21.14 3.10
N ILE A 79 -1.69 -21.53 3.77
CA ILE A 79 -2.60 -22.60 3.35
C ILE A 79 -3.99 -22.03 3.11
N ALA A 80 -4.76 -22.68 2.25
CA ALA A 80 -6.12 -22.26 1.93
C ALA A 80 -6.94 -22.04 3.22
N PRO A 81 -7.42 -20.82 3.49
CA PRO A 81 -8.16 -20.53 4.71
C PRO A 81 -9.59 -21.08 4.63
N THR A 82 -10.18 -21.34 5.79
CA THR A 82 -11.62 -21.61 5.91
C THR A 82 -12.36 -20.27 5.97
N VAL A 83 -13.20 -20.02 4.97
CA VAL A 83 -14.04 -18.84 4.87
C VAL A 83 -15.51 -19.25 4.96
N GLU A 84 -16.20 -18.78 6.00
CA GLU A 84 -17.64 -18.99 6.22
C GLU A 84 -18.48 -17.89 5.56
N ALA A 85 -19.80 -18.06 5.61
CA ALA A 85 -20.76 -17.07 5.10
C ALA A 85 -20.50 -15.66 5.68
N GLY A 86 -20.62 -14.64 4.83
CA GLY A 86 -20.31 -13.26 5.18
C GLY A 86 -18.82 -12.97 5.32
N CYS A 87 -17.98 -13.69 4.56
CA CYS A 87 -16.53 -13.56 4.53
C CYS A 87 -15.85 -13.69 5.90
N LYS A 88 -16.35 -14.62 6.72
CA LYS A 88 -15.78 -14.85 8.04
C LYS A 88 -14.66 -15.87 7.94
N VAL A 89 -13.41 -15.40 7.99
CA VAL A 89 -12.23 -16.25 8.08
C VAL A 89 -12.16 -16.90 9.46
N THR A 90 -12.13 -18.24 9.55
CA THR A 90 -12.12 -18.97 10.83
C THR A 90 -10.89 -19.84 11.07
N ALA A 91 -10.18 -20.22 10.01
CA ALA A 91 -8.93 -20.97 10.10
C ALA A 91 -8.05 -20.69 8.88
N GLY A 92 -6.75 -20.93 9.03
CA GLY A 92 -5.73 -20.74 7.99
C GLY A 92 -4.34 -20.98 8.58
N GLU A 93 -3.31 -20.43 7.96
CA GLU A 93 -1.96 -20.37 8.55
C GLU A 93 -1.30 -19.07 8.13
N TRP A 94 -0.96 -18.23 9.11
CA TRP A 94 -0.34 -16.94 8.87
C TRP A 94 1.02 -16.91 9.56
N TYR A 95 1.98 -16.30 8.88
CA TYR A 95 3.30 -16.06 9.44
C TYR A 95 3.45 -14.57 9.72
N SER A 96 3.55 -14.23 11.00
CA SER A 96 3.86 -12.89 11.44
C SER A 96 5.35 -12.65 11.25
N TYR A 97 5.71 -11.94 10.19
CA TYR A 97 7.12 -11.68 9.89
C TYR A 97 7.79 -10.75 10.91
N TYR A 98 7.01 -10.03 11.73
CA TYR A 98 7.55 -9.19 12.81
C TYR A 98 8.27 -9.98 13.91
N ASP A 99 7.79 -11.17 14.25
CA ASP A 99 8.30 -12.00 15.36
C ASP A 99 8.60 -13.46 14.97
N GLY A 100 8.35 -13.84 13.72
CA GLY A 100 8.60 -15.18 13.21
C GLY A 100 7.60 -16.23 13.69
N LEU A 101 6.49 -15.82 14.31
CA LEU A 101 5.48 -16.75 14.81
C LEU A 101 4.49 -17.15 13.72
N THR A 102 4.10 -18.43 13.73
CA THR A 102 3.05 -18.97 12.87
C THR A 102 1.79 -19.22 13.68
N LEU A 103 0.65 -18.72 13.19
CA LEU A 103 -0.65 -18.82 13.83
C LEU A 103 -1.64 -19.48 12.88
N THR A 104 -2.54 -20.30 13.40
CA THR A 104 -3.61 -20.95 12.61
C THR A 104 -5.00 -20.42 12.93
N ALA A 105 -5.12 -19.59 13.96
CA ALA A 105 -6.36 -18.95 14.38
C ALA A 105 -6.29 -17.44 14.09
N PRO A 106 -7.24 -16.87 13.32
CA PRO A 106 -7.19 -15.47 12.92
C PRO A 106 -7.36 -14.49 14.09
N GLY A 107 -7.92 -14.95 15.22
CA GLY A 107 -8.10 -14.12 16.43
C GLY A 107 -6.80 -13.70 17.12
N GLY A 108 -5.68 -14.35 16.83
CA GLY A 108 -4.35 -13.95 17.33
C GLY A 108 -3.62 -12.93 16.45
N LEU A 109 -4.23 -12.54 15.32
CA LEU A 109 -3.65 -11.63 14.34
C LEU A 109 -4.36 -10.27 14.36
N ASP A 110 -3.57 -9.22 14.18
CA ASP A 110 -4.07 -7.92 13.76
C ASP A 110 -3.57 -7.65 12.34
N ILE A 111 -4.37 -6.93 11.55
CA ILE A 111 -3.91 -6.37 10.28
C ILE A 111 -3.33 -5.00 10.60
N ASP A 112 -2.02 -4.87 10.40
CA ASP A 112 -1.27 -3.64 10.62
C ASP A 112 -1.22 -2.80 9.34
N HIS A 113 -1.21 -1.48 9.51
CA HIS A 113 -0.85 -0.53 8.45
C HIS A 113 0.65 -0.35 8.52
N MET A 114 1.36 -0.64 7.44
CA MET A 114 2.84 -0.60 7.38
C MET A 114 3.38 0.69 7.99
N VAL A 115 2.89 1.82 7.48
CA VAL A 115 2.96 3.12 8.16
C VAL A 115 1.64 3.33 8.92
N PRO A 116 1.63 3.43 10.27
CA PRO A 116 0.40 3.57 11.06
C PRO A 116 -0.46 4.76 10.63
N LEU A 117 -1.78 4.67 10.80
CA LEU A 117 -2.70 5.76 10.40
C LEU A 117 -2.38 7.11 11.07
N ALA A 118 -1.92 7.08 12.32
CA ALA A 118 -1.56 8.30 13.04
C ALA A 118 -0.22 8.86 12.57
N GLU A 119 0.74 7.99 12.28
CA GLU A 119 2.01 8.37 11.66
C GLU A 119 1.80 8.96 10.26
N ALA A 120 0.93 8.35 9.43
CA ALA A 120 0.58 8.90 8.13
C ALA A 120 -0.03 10.30 8.25
N TRP A 121 -0.86 10.56 9.28
CA TRP A 121 -1.42 11.89 9.56
C TRP A 121 -0.32 12.91 9.84
N ASP A 122 0.62 12.53 10.71
CA ASP A 122 1.74 13.35 11.14
C ASP A 122 2.67 13.68 9.96
N SER A 123 2.83 12.70 9.06
CA SER A 123 3.61 12.75 7.83
C SER A 123 2.89 13.35 6.60
N GLY A 124 1.77 14.06 6.81
CA GLY A 124 1.12 14.88 5.79
C GLY A 124 -0.27 14.44 5.34
N ALA A 125 -0.77 13.26 5.77
CA ALA A 125 -2.13 12.82 5.45
C ALA A 125 -3.22 13.67 6.15
N SER A 126 -2.84 14.52 7.10
CA SER A 126 -3.69 15.57 7.65
C SER A 126 -4.24 16.53 6.58
N GLN A 127 -3.49 16.74 5.49
CA GLN A 127 -3.88 17.60 4.38
C GLN A 127 -4.73 16.89 3.33
N TRP A 128 -4.87 15.57 3.41
CA TRP A 128 -5.56 14.78 2.41
C TRP A 128 -7.09 14.97 2.44
N THR A 129 -7.74 14.76 1.31
CA THR A 129 -9.19 14.55 1.26
C THR A 129 -9.58 13.29 2.07
N PRO A 130 -10.82 13.22 2.60
CA PRO A 130 -11.31 12.00 3.24
C PRO A 130 -11.23 10.76 2.34
N ALA A 131 -11.47 10.92 1.03
CA ALA A 131 -11.40 9.83 0.06
C ALA A 131 -9.96 9.27 -0.07
N ARG A 132 -8.95 10.13 -0.08
CA ARG A 132 -7.54 9.67 -0.12
C ARG A 132 -7.12 8.97 1.17
N ARG A 133 -7.56 9.45 2.34
CA ARG A 133 -7.34 8.74 3.61
C ARG A 133 -8.03 7.38 3.65
N GLU A 134 -9.24 7.28 3.10
CA GLU A 134 -9.93 6.00 2.94
C GLU A 134 -9.15 5.06 2.01
N ALA A 135 -8.67 5.55 0.86
CA ALA A 135 -7.85 4.76 -0.06
C ALA A 135 -6.58 4.24 0.63
N TYR A 136 -5.86 5.10 1.36
CA TYR A 136 -4.69 4.72 2.15
C TYR A 136 -4.99 3.63 3.20
N ALA A 137 -6.09 3.79 3.94
CA ALA A 137 -6.44 2.88 5.02
C ALA A 137 -6.88 1.49 4.52
N ASN A 138 -7.14 1.33 3.23
CA ASN A 138 -7.61 0.09 2.60
C ASN A 138 -6.76 -0.29 1.37
N ASP A 139 -5.50 0.16 1.31
CA ASP A 139 -4.59 -0.09 0.17
C ASP A 139 -4.22 -1.58 0.08
N LEU A 140 -4.82 -2.27 -0.88
CA LEU A 140 -4.53 -3.67 -1.23
C LEU A 140 -3.72 -3.79 -2.52
N ASP A 141 -3.43 -2.67 -3.19
CA ASP A 141 -2.71 -2.63 -4.47
C ASP A 141 -1.19 -2.77 -4.30
N ALA A 142 -0.68 -2.69 -3.06
CA ALA A 142 0.70 -2.96 -2.71
C ALA A 142 0.78 -4.08 -1.68
N GLU A 143 1.63 -5.08 -1.94
CA GLU A 143 1.74 -6.33 -1.17
C GLU A 143 1.91 -6.12 0.34
N ARG A 144 2.57 -5.02 0.73
CA ARG A 144 2.97 -4.76 2.12
C ARG A 144 2.33 -3.52 2.72
N SER A 145 1.32 -2.90 2.09
CA SER A 145 0.61 -1.76 2.71
C SER A 145 -0.19 -2.18 3.95
N LEU A 146 -0.77 -3.39 3.92
CA LEU A 146 -1.48 -4.03 5.02
C LEU A 146 -0.92 -5.42 5.26
N VAL A 147 -0.59 -5.76 6.52
CA VAL A 147 0.08 -7.03 6.85
C VAL A 147 -0.56 -7.71 8.07
N ALA A 148 -0.78 -9.02 7.99
CA ALA A 148 -1.24 -9.86 9.09
C ALA A 148 -0.06 -10.25 9.98
N VAL A 149 -0.01 -9.67 11.18
CA VAL A 149 1.04 -9.88 12.17
C VAL A 149 0.43 -10.25 13.51
N THR A 150 1.23 -10.76 14.46
CA THR A 150 0.67 -11.08 15.77
C THR A 150 0.12 -9.82 16.43
N ALA A 151 -1.05 -9.97 17.06
CA ALA A 151 -1.69 -8.87 17.78
C ALA A 151 -0.75 -8.26 18.84
N LYS A 152 0.11 -9.08 19.45
CA LYS A 152 1.10 -8.63 20.43
C LYS A 152 2.11 -7.67 19.81
N THR A 153 2.74 -8.03 18.69
CA THR A 153 3.76 -7.17 18.06
C THR A 153 3.13 -5.93 17.46
N ASN A 154 1.96 -6.04 16.81
CA ASN A 154 1.29 -4.86 16.26
C ASN A 154 0.93 -3.85 17.36
N ARG A 155 0.39 -4.32 18.49
CA ARG A 155 0.06 -3.42 19.62
C ARG A 155 1.30 -2.87 20.32
N SER A 156 2.44 -3.55 20.22
CA SER A 156 3.73 -3.01 20.67
C SER A 156 4.27 -1.94 19.73
N LYS A 157 4.01 -2.04 18.41
CA LYS A 157 4.32 -1.00 17.42
C LYS A 157 3.43 0.22 17.62
N ALA A 158 2.12 0.01 17.77
CA ALA A 158 1.13 1.07 17.91
C ALA A 158 1.24 2.10 16.76
N ASP A 159 1.56 3.35 17.08
CA ASP A 159 1.76 4.45 16.13
C ASP A 159 3.22 4.91 16.05
N GLN A 160 4.16 4.08 16.51
CA GLN A 160 5.60 4.37 16.46
C GLN A 160 6.18 4.21 15.06
N ASP A 161 7.16 5.06 14.78
CA ASP A 161 7.99 5.08 13.60
C ASP A 161 9.25 4.18 13.77
N PRO A 162 10.07 3.99 12.72
CA PRO A 162 11.33 3.26 12.80
C PRO A 162 12.35 3.81 13.80
N SER A 163 12.24 5.07 14.24
CA SER A 163 13.16 5.63 15.24
C SER A 163 12.86 5.14 16.66
N THR A 164 11.61 4.75 16.93
CA THR A 164 11.16 4.32 18.27
C THR A 164 10.75 2.84 18.33
N TRP A 165 10.41 2.22 17.20
CA TRP A 165 10.04 0.82 17.14
C TRP A 165 10.60 0.11 15.90
N LEU A 166 11.11 -1.11 16.10
CA LEU A 166 11.47 -2.03 15.02
C LEU A 166 10.93 -3.43 15.34
N PRO A 167 10.70 -4.27 14.32
CA PRO A 167 10.36 -5.66 14.53
C PRO A 167 11.34 -6.34 15.50
N PRO A 168 10.83 -7.11 16.48
CA PRO A 168 11.67 -7.84 17.42
C PRO A 168 12.51 -8.93 16.72
N LEU A 169 12.02 -9.50 15.62
CA LEU A 169 12.83 -10.36 14.76
C LEU A 169 13.85 -9.52 13.98
N ALA A 170 15.14 -9.69 14.27
CA ALA A 170 16.20 -8.91 13.64
C ALA A 170 16.22 -9.06 12.10
N ASP A 171 16.03 -10.28 11.60
CA ASP A 171 16.03 -10.59 10.17
C ASP A 171 14.90 -9.88 9.41
N ALA A 172 13.85 -9.43 10.10
CA ALA A 172 12.73 -8.71 9.49
C ALA A 172 13.00 -7.22 9.29
N ARG A 173 14.06 -6.65 9.89
CA ARG A 173 14.26 -5.19 9.93
C ARG A 173 14.56 -4.58 8.57
N CYS A 174 15.27 -5.30 7.69
CA CYS A 174 15.56 -4.82 6.35
C CYS A 174 14.33 -4.82 5.45
N THR A 175 13.50 -5.87 5.53
CA THR A 175 12.19 -5.92 4.87
C THR A 175 11.29 -4.82 5.41
N TYR A 176 11.22 -4.65 6.73
CA TYR A 176 10.43 -3.59 7.36
C TYR A 176 10.83 -2.19 6.91
N ALA A 177 12.14 -1.89 6.85
CA ALA A 177 12.64 -0.60 6.36
C ALA A 177 12.31 -0.39 4.87
N ALA A 178 12.45 -1.44 4.05
CA ALA A 178 12.10 -1.41 2.64
C ALA A 178 10.61 -1.13 2.42
N ASP A 179 9.74 -1.86 3.13
CA ASP A 179 8.29 -1.71 3.05
C ASP A 179 7.85 -0.34 3.56
N TRP A 180 8.43 0.13 4.67
CA TRP A 180 8.17 1.46 5.23
C TRP A 180 8.48 2.58 4.23
N VAL A 181 9.68 2.57 3.64
CA VAL A 181 10.12 3.56 2.65
C VAL A 181 9.27 3.47 1.38
N ALA A 182 8.97 2.25 0.90
CA ALA A 182 8.10 2.04 -0.25
C ALA A 182 6.68 2.60 -0.01
N THR A 183 6.10 2.38 1.16
CA THR A 183 4.79 2.95 1.53
C THR A 183 4.84 4.48 1.57
N LYS A 184 5.87 5.08 2.18
CA LYS A 184 5.99 6.54 2.22
C LYS A 184 6.16 7.16 0.82
N LEU A 185 6.97 6.55 -0.04
CA LEU A 185 7.13 6.99 -1.44
C LEU A 185 5.84 6.83 -2.25
N ARG A 186 5.18 5.68 -2.16
CA ARG A 186 3.89 5.41 -2.82
C ARG A 186 2.85 6.48 -2.50
N TRP A 187 2.76 6.89 -1.24
CA TRP A 187 1.71 7.81 -0.79
C TRP A 187 2.13 9.29 -0.74
N GLY A 188 3.41 9.58 -1.00
CA GLY A 188 3.97 10.94 -0.94
C GLY A 188 3.98 11.49 0.49
N LEU A 189 4.28 10.64 1.46
CA LEU A 189 4.43 10.99 2.87
C LEU A 189 5.83 11.56 3.15
N THR A 190 5.93 12.43 4.14
CA THR A 190 7.22 12.96 4.62
C THR A 190 7.84 12.05 5.67
N VAL A 191 9.08 12.32 6.05
CA VAL A 191 9.72 11.77 7.25
C VAL A 191 10.16 12.90 8.16
N ASP A 192 10.18 12.64 9.47
CA ASP A 192 10.81 13.52 10.43
C ASP A 192 12.33 13.24 10.56
N GLN A 193 13.04 14.06 11.35
CA GLN A 193 14.50 13.95 11.44
C GLN A 193 14.96 12.65 12.15
N PRO A 194 14.47 12.30 13.36
CA PRO A 194 14.72 11.01 13.98
C PRO A 194 14.43 9.80 13.08
N GLU A 195 13.30 9.83 12.38
CA GLU A 195 12.89 8.77 11.47
C GLU A 195 13.87 8.61 10.31
N ALA A 196 14.23 9.72 9.65
CA ALA A 196 15.18 9.73 8.54
C ALA A 196 16.56 9.17 8.97
N GLU A 197 17.03 9.53 10.17
CA GLU A 197 18.29 9.02 10.73
C GLU A 197 18.23 7.52 11.01
N ALA A 198 17.12 7.03 11.57
CA ALA A 198 16.91 5.61 11.83
C ALA A 198 16.86 4.79 10.54
N LEU A 199 16.12 5.28 9.53
CA LEU A 199 16.03 4.65 8.21
C LEU A 199 17.38 4.65 7.49
N THR A 200 18.16 5.73 7.59
CA THR A 200 19.52 5.79 7.04
C THR A 200 20.42 4.73 7.68
N THR A 201 20.39 4.61 9.01
CA THR A 201 21.16 3.60 9.74
C THR A 201 20.76 2.17 9.33
N LEU A 202 19.47 1.91 9.13
CA LEU A 202 19.00 0.62 8.63
C LEU A 202 19.51 0.36 7.21
N ALA A 203 19.40 1.35 6.32
CA ALA A 203 19.87 1.23 4.94
C ALA A 203 21.36 0.84 4.85
N GLU A 204 22.22 1.42 5.70
CA GLU A 204 23.66 1.10 5.76
C GLU A 204 23.93 -0.36 6.13
N THR A 205 23.08 -0.96 6.96
CA THR A 205 23.24 -2.35 7.44
C THR A 205 22.51 -3.39 6.57
N CYS A 206 21.58 -2.95 5.73
CA CYS A 206 20.77 -3.80 4.86
C CYS A 206 21.37 -4.04 3.45
N GLY A 207 22.53 -3.47 3.16
CA GLY A 207 23.21 -3.64 1.87
C GLY A 207 22.38 -3.12 0.69
N ASN A 208 22.40 -3.84 -0.43
CA ASN A 208 21.67 -3.44 -1.66
C ASN A 208 20.19 -3.87 -1.64
N GLN A 209 19.54 -3.80 -0.47
CA GLN A 209 18.10 -4.06 -0.37
C GLN A 209 17.36 -3.18 -1.37
N LEU A 210 16.54 -3.79 -2.23
CA LEU A 210 15.73 -3.07 -3.19
C LEU A 210 14.38 -2.73 -2.57
N ILE A 211 13.81 -1.62 -3.02
CA ILE A 211 12.42 -1.26 -2.81
C ILE A 211 11.72 -1.19 -4.17
N THR A 212 10.45 -1.59 -4.20
CA THR A 212 9.58 -1.45 -5.38
C THR A 212 8.31 -0.76 -4.94
N TYR A 213 7.93 0.30 -5.64
CA TYR A 213 6.67 1.00 -5.35
C TYR A 213 6.06 1.54 -6.65
N GLU A 214 4.73 1.65 -6.64
CA GLU A 214 3.99 2.44 -7.63
C GLU A 214 3.38 3.62 -6.87
N ALA A 215 3.46 4.83 -7.43
CA ALA A 215 2.79 5.99 -6.83
C ALA A 215 1.28 5.75 -6.77
N ALA A 216 0.67 5.95 -5.60
CA ALA A 216 -0.76 5.86 -5.44
C ALA A 216 -1.46 6.90 -6.31
N ALA A 217 -2.57 6.52 -6.95
CA ALA A 217 -3.33 7.42 -7.81
C ALA A 217 -3.68 8.71 -7.06
N ASP A 218 -3.38 9.85 -7.68
CA ASP A 218 -3.47 11.16 -7.03
C ASP A 218 -4.95 11.56 -6.88
N ALA A 219 -5.59 11.18 -5.77
CA ALA A 219 -6.97 11.56 -5.45
C ALA A 219 -7.10 13.00 -4.91
N GLY A 220 -6.10 13.86 -5.21
CA GLY A 220 -5.92 15.21 -4.66
C GLY A 220 -5.14 15.23 -3.35
N LYS A 221 -4.71 16.44 -2.95
CA LYS A 221 -4.37 16.77 -1.56
C LYS A 221 -5.65 17.28 -0.91
#